data_AF-A0A2H5XPU3-F1
#
_entry.id   AF-A0A2H5XPU3-F1
#
_cell.length_a   1.000
_cell.length_b   1.000
_cell.length_c   1.000
_cell.angle_alpha   90.00
_cell.angle_beta   90.00
_cell.angle_gamma   90.00
#
_symmetry.space_group_name_H-M   'P 1'
#
loop_
_entity.id
_entity.type
_entity.pdbx_description
1 polymer ?
#
loop_
_entity_poly.entity_id
_entity_poly.type
_entity_poly.pdbx_seq_one_letter_code
_entity_poly.pdbx_strand_id
1 'polypeptide(L)'
;MIYALMIFAMIGERYFDPIVIKANRINLKSDINKIIVFSSDGVIPFQVDEIKNGNYFEGDGKFDGEDELVFYARHCGGKLNPQKINSIQDDFEEILEVSLEEKDTEEKAFCYIGVMKEENITKFERLLGKVNPPLLNFSNHEDDFIVEQKNRVAIFSNSSPSIKSIEILDDETGNKIKVFSGLKAEIFIKLLNLINIRKSEKDISTKVAFVKGGPVRIIRVLQPYADIGFGIKIPTSKVISYIYEGFTYVENTVPIPFNLRAISRSAYANIYLKFINPKRFRSRKNDIELQNKSGDKPPEEDWHMWGYIEGERWSAAYFIKEITKIPIERSLYFRSEGNTLEVGVHLNLLNLPKGNHKFALYGFFFPPGELEKAKKFVENPLKTKIIKIK
;
A
#
# COMPACT_ATOMS: atom_id res chain seq x y z
N MET A 1 5.42 -37.90 25.68
CA MET A 1 4.53 -36.74 25.41
C MET A 1 5.43 -35.57 25.06
N ILE A 2 5.85 -35.50 23.79
CA ILE A 2 6.69 -34.41 23.27
C ILE A 2 5.80 -33.70 22.25
N TYR A 3 5.53 -32.43 22.51
CA TYR A 3 4.74 -31.57 21.63
C TYR A 3 5.41 -31.53 20.26
N ALA A 4 4.74 -32.12 19.27
CA ALA A 4 5.04 -31.87 17.87
C ALA A 4 4.71 -30.40 17.60
N LEU A 5 5.73 -29.56 17.64
CA LEU A 5 5.74 -28.22 17.08
C LEU A 5 5.70 -28.37 15.55
N MET A 6 4.59 -28.87 15.01
CA MET A 6 4.27 -28.71 13.59
C MET A 6 3.76 -27.28 13.42
N ILE A 7 4.70 -26.34 13.36
CA ILE A 7 4.51 -25.10 12.64
C ILE A 7 4.35 -25.56 11.19
N PHE A 8 3.11 -25.71 10.73
CA PHE A 8 2.86 -25.76 9.30
C PHE A 8 3.51 -24.52 8.71
N ALA A 9 4.37 -24.71 7.71
CA ALA A 9 4.91 -23.63 6.91
C ALA A 9 3.72 -22.86 6.32
N MET A 10 3.34 -21.78 6.99
CA MET A 10 2.35 -20.83 6.51
C MET A 10 3.03 -20.08 5.39
N ILE A 11 2.68 -20.33 4.11
CA ILE A 11 2.92 -19.43 2.98
C ILE A 11 4.24 -18.67 3.17
N GLY A 12 5.33 -19.44 3.21
CA GLY A 12 6.56 -19.07 3.90
C GLY A 12 7.07 -17.68 3.50
N GLU A 13 7.00 -16.72 4.44
CA GLU A 13 7.51 -15.33 4.40
C GLU A 13 6.51 -14.19 4.05
N ARG A 14 5.22 -14.45 3.81
CA ARG A 14 4.23 -13.38 3.49
C ARG A 14 3.60 -12.73 4.72
N TYR A 15 4.39 -11.95 5.45
CA TYR A 15 3.98 -11.37 6.74
C TYR A 15 3.07 -10.13 6.61
N PHE A 16 3.13 -9.40 5.48
CA PHE A 16 2.52 -8.07 5.37
C PHE A 16 1.40 -7.97 4.33
N ASP A 17 1.03 -9.06 3.66
CA ASP A 17 0.04 -9.05 2.58
C ASP A 17 -1.35 -8.73 3.13
N PRO A 18 -1.91 -7.54 2.81
CA PRO A 18 -3.28 -7.25 3.19
C PRO A 18 -4.23 -7.99 2.26
N ILE A 19 -5.21 -8.66 2.83
CA ILE A 19 -6.34 -9.23 2.11
C ILE A 19 -7.45 -8.20 2.14
N VAL A 20 -7.94 -7.81 0.96
CA VAL A 20 -9.03 -6.86 0.78
C VAL A 20 -10.19 -7.57 0.10
N ILE A 21 -11.33 -7.66 0.77
CA ILE A 21 -12.56 -8.28 0.26
C ILE A 21 -13.66 -7.23 0.22
N LYS A 22 -14.19 -6.98 -0.98
CA LYS A 22 -15.32 -6.05 -1.16
C LYS A 22 -16.64 -6.69 -0.78
N ALA A 23 -17.51 -5.93 -0.12
CA ALA A 23 -18.85 -6.39 0.28
C ALA A 23 -19.63 -6.94 -0.93
N ASN A 24 -19.65 -6.20 -2.04
CA ASN A 24 -20.30 -6.65 -3.28
C ASN A 24 -19.75 -7.96 -3.88
N ARG A 25 -18.51 -8.34 -3.57
CA ARG A 25 -17.90 -9.59 -4.07
C ARG A 25 -18.44 -10.81 -3.34
N ILE A 26 -18.81 -10.66 -2.07
CA ILE A 26 -19.32 -11.74 -1.22
C ILE A 26 -20.83 -11.62 -0.96
N ASN A 27 -21.47 -10.58 -1.48
CA ASN A 27 -22.89 -10.28 -1.32
C ASN A 27 -23.37 -10.36 0.14
N LEU A 28 -22.49 -9.98 1.06
CA LEU A 28 -22.77 -9.92 2.49
C LEU A 28 -23.28 -8.53 2.81
N LYS A 29 -24.40 -8.44 3.52
CA LYS A 29 -24.95 -7.19 4.06
C LYS A 29 -25.31 -7.40 5.51
N SER A 30 -24.50 -6.84 6.40
CA SER A 30 -24.67 -7.00 7.84
C SER A 30 -24.12 -5.78 8.57
N ASP A 31 -24.62 -5.58 9.79
CA ASP A 31 -23.98 -4.67 10.74
C ASP A 31 -22.57 -5.21 11.05
N ILE A 32 -21.59 -4.31 11.08
CA ILE A 32 -20.16 -4.61 11.25
C ILE A 32 -19.91 -5.32 12.58
N ASN A 33 -20.66 -4.98 13.63
CA ASN A 33 -20.54 -5.61 14.95
C ASN A 33 -20.90 -7.11 14.95
N LYS A 34 -21.63 -7.60 13.94
CA LYS A 34 -21.93 -9.03 13.77
C LYS A 34 -20.86 -9.76 12.96
N ILE A 35 -19.98 -9.03 12.27
CA ILE A 35 -18.95 -9.64 11.44
C ILE A 35 -17.78 -10.05 12.31
N ILE A 36 -17.29 -11.26 12.07
CA ILE A 36 -16.05 -11.75 12.67
C ILE A 36 -15.19 -12.44 11.61
N VAL A 37 -13.88 -12.20 11.68
CA VAL A 37 -12.89 -12.91 10.88
C VAL A 37 -12.11 -13.82 11.82
N PHE A 38 -11.96 -15.10 11.49
CA PHE A 38 -11.27 -16.06 12.36
C PHE A 38 -10.54 -17.15 11.58
N SER A 39 -9.57 -17.81 12.24
CA SER A 39 -8.85 -18.96 11.71
C SER A 39 -8.73 -20.06 12.77
N SER A 40 -7.92 -21.08 12.49
CA SER A 40 -7.50 -22.06 13.50
C SER A 40 -6.83 -21.42 14.72
N ASP A 41 -6.24 -20.24 14.54
CA ASP A 41 -5.31 -19.63 15.50
C ASP A 41 -6.00 -18.57 16.38
N GLY A 42 -7.22 -18.18 16.03
CA GLY A 42 -8.02 -17.26 16.83
C GLY A 42 -8.87 -16.31 15.98
N VAL A 43 -9.46 -15.32 16.66
CA VAL A 43 -10.13 -14.19 16.02
C VAL A 43 -9.07 -13.26 15.42
N ILE A 44 -9.22 -12.98 14.13
CA ILE A 44 -8.33 -12.16 13.33
C ILE A 44 -8.79 -10.70 13.42
N PRO A 45 -7.90 -9.76 13.78
CA PRO A 45 -8.14 -8.34 13.64
C PRO A 45 -8.46 -7.98 12.20
N PHE A 46 -9.56 -7.28 12.03
CA PHE A 46 -9.99 -6.78 10.74
C PHE A 46 -10.41 -5.32 10.87
N GLN A 47 -10.54 -4.68 9.72
CA GLN A 47 -11.04 -3.33 9.58
C GLN A 47 -12.03 -3.30 8.44
N VAL A 48 -13.13 -2.57 8.62
CA VAL A 48 -14.06 -2.25 7.53
C VAL A 48 -13.82 -0.81 7.12
N ASP A 49 -13.52 -0.63 5.85
CA ASP A 49 -13.34 0.68 5.24
C ASP A 49 -14.54 0.98 4.35
N GLU A 50 -15.40 1.86 4.83
CA GLU A 50 -16.65 2.17 4.15
C GLU A 50 -16.40 3.14 2.99
N ILE A 51 -17.01 2.83 1.83
CA ILE A 51 -16.79 3.54 0.57
C ILE A 51 -18.13 3.90 -0.11
N LYS A 52 -18.32 5.20 -0.36
CA LYS A 52 -19.52 5.76 -1.00
C LYS A 52 -19.10 6.65 -2.15
N ASN A 53 -19.52 6.29 -3.36
CA ASN A 53 -19.16 6.99 -4.60
C ASN A 53 -17.64 7.15 -4.75
N GLY A 54 -16.88 6.10 -4.42
CA GLY A 54 -15.41 6.12 -4.44
C GLY A 54 -14.72 7.01 -3.40
N ASN A 55 -15.42 7.48 -2.36
CA ASN A 55 -14.86 8.25 -1.24
C ASN A 55 -14.97 7.49 0.08
N TYR A 56 -13.97 7.68 0.94
CA TYR A 56 -13.91 7.10 2.28
C TYR A 56 -14.61 7.99 3.30
N PHE A 57 -15.25 7.39 4.30
CA PHE A 57 -15.96 8.06 5.39
C PHE A 57 -15.91 7.19 6.66
N GLU A 58 -16.30 7.75 7.82
CA GLU A 58 -16.34 7.01 9.11
C GLU A 58 -17.48 5.98 9.20
N GLY A 59 -18.46 6.17 8.31
CA GLY A 59 -19.58 5.32 7.98
C GLY A 59 -20.66 5.04 8.99
N ASP A 60 -21.52 4.11 8.61
CA ASP A 60 -22.83 3.87 9.23
C ASP A 60 -22.87 2.55 10.01
N GLY A 61 -21.72 1.88 10.14
CA GLY A 61 -21.60 0.67 10.92
C GLY A 61 -22.04 -0.58 10.16
N LYS A 62 -22.17 -0.50 8.83
CA LYS A 62 -22.58 -1.61 7.97
C LYS A 62 -21.47 -1.99 7.01
N PHE A 63 -21.48 -3.25 6.61
CA PHE A 63 -20.63 -3.75 5.54
C PHE A 63 -21.51 -4.06 4.34
N ASP A 64 -21.58 -3.11 3.40
CA ASP A 64 -22.37 -3.25 2.17
C ASP A 64 -21.72 -2.54 0.97
N GLY A 65 -22.40 -2.54 -0.18
CA GLY A 65 -22.01 -1.72 -1.33
C GLY A 65 -20.55 -1.88 -1.80
N GLU A 66 -19.78 -0.79 -1.74
CA GLU A 66 -18.37 -0.73 -2.14
C GLU A 66 -17.39 -0.95 -0.98
N ASP A 67 -17.89 -1.22 0.24
CA ASP A 67 -17.09 -1.33 1.45
C ASP A 67 -16.05 -2.45 1.35
N GLU A 68 -14.93 -2.26 2.04
CA GLU A 68 -13.79 -3.17 2.04
C GLU A 68 -13.57 -3.77 3.43
N LEU A 69 -13.62 -5.09 3.53
CA LEU A 69 -13.13 -5.83 4.69
C LEU A 69 -11.64 -6.12 4.50
N VAL A 70 -10.82 -5.71 5.46
CA VAL A 70 -9.36 -5.77 5.37
C VAL A 70 -8.76 -6.48 6.59
N PHE A 71 -7.86 -7.42 6.34
CA PHE A 71 -7.09 -8.15 7.37
C PHE A 71 -5.76 -8.64 6.79
N TYR A 72 -4.86 -9.18 7.62
CA TYR A 72 -3.56 -9.68 7.14
C TYR A 72 -3.55 -11.18 6.87
N ALA A 73 -2.89 -11.59 5.78
CA ALA A 73 -2.70 -12.99 5.42
C ALA A 73 -1.96 -13.80 6.50
N ARG A 74 -0.98 -13.18 7.21
CA ARG A 74 -0.22 -13.81 8.30
C ARG A 74 -1.06 -14.31 9.48
N HIS A 75 -2.31 -13.90 9.58
CA HIS A 75 -3.22 -14.32 10.65
C HIS A 75 -4.16 -15.46 10.21
N CYS A 76 -4.10 -15.86 8.95
CA CYS A 76 -4.82 -17.01 8.41
C CYS A 76 -4.06 -18.29 8.73
N GLY A 77 -4.77 -19.36 9.09
CA GLY A 77 -4.15 -20.59 9.58
C GLY A 77 -4.42 -21.80 8.70
N GLY A 78 -4.33 -22.99 9.29
CA GLY A 78 -4.74 -24.22 8.62
C GLY A 78 -6.26 -24.29 8.41
N LYS A 79 -6.69 -25.15 7.48
CA LYS A 79 -8.12 -25.41 7.28
C LYS A 79 -8.73 -25.98 8.57
N LEU A 80 -9.87 -25.45 9.00
CA LEU A 80 -10.58 -25.98 10.16
C LEU A 80 -11.12 -27.38 9.88
N ASN A 81 -11.03 -28.26 10.87
CA ASN A 81 -11.68 -29.58 10.80
C ASN A 81 -13.21 -29.39 10.67
N PRO A 82 -13.90 -30.11 9.77
CA PRO A 82 -15.36 -30.08 9.64
C PRO A 82 -16.13 -30.21 10.96
N GLN A 83 -15.64 -31.01 11.92
CA GLN A 83 -16.26 -31.14 13.25
C GLN A 83 -16.27 -29.83 14.03
N LYS A 84 -15.17 -29.04 13.93
CA LYS A 84 -15.05 -27.74 14.59
C LYS A 84 -15.96 -26.69 13.94
N ILE A 85 -16.13 -26.74 12.61
CA ILE A 85 -17.11 -25.92 11.90
C ILE A 85 -18.53 -26.28 12.37
N ASN A 86 -18.87 -27.57 12.39
CA ASN A 86 -20.19 -28.02 12.83
C ASN A 86 -20.49 -27.65 14.29
N SER A 87 -19.49 -27.61 15.17
CA SER A 87 -19.70 -27.22 16.57
C SER A 87 -19.98 -25.73 16.78
N ILE A 88 -19.56 -24.88 15.84
CA ILE A 88 -19.75 -23.43 15.94
C ILE A 88 -20.82 -22.90 15.00
N GLN A 89 -21.22 -23.68 13.97
CA GLN A 89 -22.05 -23.20 12.88
C GLN A 89 -23.35 -22.57 13.36
N ASP A 90 -23.96 -23.09 14.42
CA ASP A 90 -25.26 -22.63 14.93
C ASP A 90 -25.20 -21.25 15.60
N ASP A 91 -24.00 -20.79 15.96
CA ASP A 91 -23.74 -19.43 16.45
C ASP A 91 -23.74 -18.39 15.31
N PHE A 92 -23.70 -18.83 14.05
CA PHE A 92 -23.62 -18.00 12.86
C PHE A 92 -24.89 -18.07 12.01
N GLU A 93 -25.23 -16.94 11.40
CA GLU A 93 -26.21 -16.82 10.32
C GLU A 93 -25.61 -17.30 9.00
N GLU A 94 -24.35 -16.93 8.75
CA GLU A 94 -23.62 -17.24 7.52
C GLU A 94 -22.13 -17.42 7.81
N ILE A 95 -21.48 -18.35 7.10
CA ILE A 95 -20.04 -18.54 7.15
C ILE A 95 -19.47 -18.69 5.75
N LEU A 96 -18.48 -17.85 5.45
CA LEU A 96 -17.67 -17.90 4.24
C LEU A 96 -16.28 -18.45 4.57
N GLU A 97 -15.84 -19.49 3.87
CA GLU A 97 -14.45 -19.94 3.88
C GLU A 97 -13.65 -19.17 2.83
N VAL A 98 -12.53 -18.60 3.26
CA VAL A 98 -11.58 -17.88 2.42
C VAL A 98 -10.29 -18.71 2.35
N SER A 99 -9.95 -19.16 1.15
CA SER A 99 -8.67 -19.84 0.88
C SER A 99 -7.70 -18.89 0.19
N LEU A 100 -6.50 -18.82 0.73
CA LEU A 100 -5.36 -18.06 0.21
C LEU A 100 -4.40 -19.04 -0.44
N GLU A 101 -4.18 -18.89 -1.74
CA GLU A 101 -3.32 -19.76 -2.55
C GLU A 101 -2.17 -18.95 -3.12
N GLU A 102 -0.94 -19.37 -2.87
CA GLU A 102 0.22 -18.79 -3.55
C GLU A 102 0.36 -19.40 -4.94
N LYS A 103 0.67 -18.53 -5.91
CA LYS A 103 0.87 -18.93 -7.30
C LYS A 103 2.11 -19.83 -7.33
N ASP A 104 1.96 -21.01 -7.93
CA ASP A 104 3.05 -21.98 -8.15
C ASP A 104 3.49 -22.76 -6.90
N THR A 105 2.69 -22.77 -5.83
CA THR A 105 2.86 -23.66 -4.66
C THR A 105 1.58 -24.44 -4.36
N GLU A 106 1.72 -25.59 -3.67
CA GLU A 106 0.58 -26.33 -3.10
C GLU A 106 0.15 -25.78 -1.73
N GLU A 107 0.88 -24.81 -1.17
CA GLU A 107 0.59 -24.23 0.13
C GLU A 107 -0.71 -23.40 0.10
N LYS A 108 -1.55 -23.63 1.11
CA LYS A 108 -2.82 -22.91 1.30
C LYS A 108 -2.98 -22.50 2.75
N ALA A 109 -3.43 -21.27 2.95
CA ALA A 109 -3.92 -20.80 4.24
C ALA A 109 -5.42 -20.52 4.17
N PHE A 110 -6.07 -20.59 5.32
CA PHE A 110 -7.52 -20.47 5.45
C PHE A 110 -7.89 -19.49 6.55
N CYS A 111 -8.93 -18.72 6.28
CA CYS A 111 -9.68 -17.99 7.30
C CYS A 111 -11.16 -18.05 6.96
N TYR A 112 -11.99 -17.57 7.89
CA TYR A 112 -13.43 -17.65 7.84
C TYR A 112 -14.01 -16.29 8.17
N ILE A 113 -14.98 -15.84 7.37
CA ILE A 113 -15.77 -14.65 7.64
C ILE A 113 -17.14 -15.14 8.07
N GLY A 114 -17.50 -14.87 9.31
CA GLY A 114 -18.79 -15.25 9.88
C GLY A 114 -19.66 -14.04 10.17
N VAL A 115 -20.97 -14.17 9.94
CA VAL A 115 -21.98 -13.26 10.48
C VAL A 115 -22.59 -13.93 11.69
N MET A 116 -22.32 -13.38 12.87
CA MET A 116 -22.78 -13.92 14.14
C MET A 116 -24.21 -13.52 14.44
N LYS A 117 -24.93 -14.42 15.11
CA LYS A 117 -26.16 -14.06 15.83
C LYS A 117 -25.80 -13.16 17.01
N GLU A 118 -26.61 -12.15 17.25
CA GLU A 118 -26.31 -11.02 18.13
C GLU A 118 -25.96 -11.45 19.57
N GLU A 119 -26.64 -12.48 20.10
CA GLU A 119 -26.37 -13.00 21.45
C GLU A 119 -25.02 -13.70 21.65
N ASN A 120 -24.28 -14.04 20.58
CA ASN A 120 -23.14 -14.96 20.66
C ASN A 120 -21.76 -14.31 20.56
N ILE A 121 -21.66 -13.03 20.23
CA ILE A 121 -20.40 -12.34 19.90
C ILE A 121 -19.35 -12.47 21.02
N THR A 122 -19.70 -12.04 22.23
CA THR A 122 -18.76 -12.03 23.38
C THR A 122 -18.36 -13.42 23.84
N LYS A 123 -19.22 -14.42 23.63
CA LYS A 123 -18.95 -15.83 23.96
C LYS A 123 -17.89 -16.41 23.02
N PHE A 124 -17.99 -16.11 21.73
CA PHE A 124 -17.10 -16.67 20.71
C PHE A 124 -15.68 -16.10 20.79
N GLU A 125 -15.53 -14.81 21.04
CA GLU A 125 -14.20 -14.21 21.24
C GLU A 125 -13.43 -14.83 22.42
N ARG A 126 -14.14 -15.22 23.49
CA ARG A 126 -13.54 -15.92 24.64
C ARG A 126 -13.11 -17.34 24.32
N LEU A 127 -13.80 -18.02 23.39
CA LEU A 127 -13.54 -19.41 23.02
C LEU A 127 -12.29 -19.57 22.14
N LEU A 128 -12.08 -18.67 21.17
CA LEU A 128 -10.98 -18.77 20.21
C LEU A 128 -9.75 -17.93 20.59
N GLY A 129 -9.88 -16.97 21.50
CA GLY A 129 -8.83 -15.99 21.77
C GLY A 129 -8.69 -14.98 20.62
N LYS A 130 -7.89 -13.93 20.86
CA LYS A 130 -7.66 -12.85 19.88
C LYS A 130 -6.21 -12.84 19.43
N VAL A 131 -6.01 -12.67 18.12
CA VAL A 131 -4.71 -12.33 17.57
C VAL A 131 -4.47 -10.84 17.80
N ASN A 132 -3.33 -10.48 18.40
CA ASN A 132 -2.99 -9.09 18.67
C ASN A 132 -1.98 -8.57 17.63
N PRO A 133 -2.39 -7.68 16.70
CA PRO A 133 -1.47 -7.13 15.73
C PRO A 133 -0.61 -6.04 16.38
N PRO A 134 0.61 -5.80 15.89
CA PRO A 134 1.38 -4.63 16.29
C PRO A 134 0.60 -3.35 15.96
N LEU A 135 0.51 -2.45 16.93
CA LEU A 135 -0.25 -1.21 16.78
C LEU A 135 0.46 -0.24 15.82
N LEU A 136 -0.32 0.30 14.88
CA LEU A 136 0.06 1.44 14.06
C LEU A 136 -0.32 2.71 14.81
N ASN A 137 0.66 3.35 15.43
CA ASN A 137 0.44 4.63 16.09
C ASN A 137 0.57 5.75 15.07
N PHE A 138 -0.31 6.74 15.16
CA PHE A 138 -0.20 7.93 14.34
C PHE A 138 -0.67 9.17 15.08
N SER A 139 -0.12 10.30 14.68
CA SER A 139 -0.58 11.63 15.09
C SER A 139 -0.80 12.49 13.86
N ASN A 140 -1.86 13.28 13.88
CA ASN A 140 -2.17 14.24 12.83
C ASN A 140 -2.10 15.65 13.43
N HIS A 141 -1.04 16.37 13.08
CA HIS A 141 -0.82 17.76 13.44
C HIS A 141 -1.20 18.67 12.26
N GLU A 142 -1.12 19.99 12.42
CA GLU A 142 -1.49 20.94 11.37
C GLU A 142 -0.69 20.71 10.08
N ASP A 143 0.65 20.70 10.19
CA ASP A 143 1.55 20.56 9.04
C ASP A 143 1.98 19.13 8.74
N ASP A 144 1.86 18.23 9.73
CA ASP A 144 2.49 16.92 9.71
C ASP A 144 1.56 15.80 10.12
N PHE A 145 1.60 14.73 9.35
CA PHE A 145 1.01 13.45 9.69
C PHE A 145 2.15 12.47 9.98
N ILE A 146 2.21 11.94 11.19
CA ILE A 146 3.31 11.10 11.66
C ILE A 146 2.78 9.71 11.91
N VAL A 147 3.47 8.69 11.39
CA VAL A 147 3.18 7.28 11.66
C VAL A 147 4.39 6.63 12.31
N GLU A 148 4.18 6.03 13.48
CA GLU A 148 5.21 5.38 14.29
C GLU A 148 5.02 3.86 14.28
N GLN A 149 6.11 3.15 14.03
CA GLN A 149 6.12 1.70 13.83
C GLN A 149 7.39 1.10 14.41
N LYS A 150 7.35 0.68 15.68
CA LYS A 150 8.49 0.10 16.41
C LYS A 150 9.77 0.96 16.27
N ASN A 151 10.68 0.56 15.39
CA ASN A 151 11.95 1.24 15.12
C ASN A 151 11.89 2.22 13.93
N ARG A 152 10.71 2.56 13.42
CA ARG A 152 10.54 3.42 12.24
C ARG A 152 9.54 4.54 12.51
N VAL A 153 9.84 5.73 11.98
CA VAL A 153 8.89 6.84 11.91
C VAL A 153 8.81 7.35 10.48
N ALA A 154 7.59 7.45 9.97
CA ALA A 154 7.29 8.06 8.67
C ALA A 154 6.57 9.39 8.89
N ILE A 155 7.14 10.47 8.34
CA ILE A 155 6.60 11.82 8.47
C ILE A 155 6.08 12.25 7.10
N PHE A 156 4.82 12.62 7.03
CA PHE A 156 4.14 13.04 5.81
C PHE A 156 3.70 14.50 5.93
N SER A 157 3.81 15.26 4.84
CA SER A 157 3.33 16.65 4.83
C SER A 157 1.82 16.69 4.65
N ASN A 158 1.09 17.47 5.45
CA ASN A 158 -0.32 17.78 5.22
C ASN A 158 -0.54 18.82 4.12
N SER A 159 0.50 19.59 3.78
CA SER A 159 0.45 20.66 2.77
C SER A 159 0.97 20.26 1.39
N SER A 160 1.55 19.06 1.26
CA SER A 160 2.11 18.53 0.00
C SER A 160 1.77 17.04 -0.13
N PRO A 161 1.63 16.47 -1.36
CA PRO A 161 1.37 15.03 -1.52
C PRO A 161 2.55 14.12 -1.14
N SER A 162 3.68 14.69 -0.68
CA SER A 162 4.92 13.98 -0.41
C SER A 162 5.05 13.45 1.01
N ILE A 163 5.79 12.37 1.14
CA ILE A 163 6.43 11.95 2.39
C ILE A 163 7.61 12.93 2.63
N LYS A 164 7.73 13.50 3.82
CA LYS A 164 8.87 14.39 4.19
C LYS A 164 10.12 13.58 4.51
N SER A 165 9.97 12.56 5.36
CA SER A 165 11.07 11.69 5.76
C SER A 165 10.59 10.32 6.20
N ILE A 166 11.49 9.34 6.09
CA ILE A 166 11.41 8.12 6.87
C ILE A 166 12.71 8.01 7.66
N GLU A 167 12.54 7.75 8.94
CA GLU A 167 13.60 7.67 9.94
C GLU A 167 13.56 6.29 10.59
N ILE A 168 14.73 5.74 10.85
CA ILE A 168 14.91 4.43 11.49
C ILE A 168 15.75 4.63 12.75
N LEU A 169 15.33 4.00 13.85
CA LEU A 169 16.07 3.95 15.10
C LEU A 169 17.33 3.12 14.91
N ASP A 170 18.45 3.70 15.32
CA ASP A 170 19.72 3.03 15.40
C ASP A 170 19.84 2.32 16.76
N ASP A 171 19.82 0.99 16.75
CA ASP A 171 19.92 0.19 17.98
C ASP A 171 21.26 0.35 18.71
N GLU A 172 22.34 0.75 18.02
CA GLU A 172 23.65 0.96 18.64
C GLU A 172 23.76 2.32 19.33
N THR A 173 23.23 3.37 18.71
CA THR A 173 23.36 4.76 19.22
C THR A 173 22.11 5.29 19.91
N GLY A 174 20.97 4.60 19.75
CA GLY A 174 19.65 5.06 20.19
C GLY A 174 19.08 6.23 19.40
N ASN A 175 19.77 6.70 18.34
CA ASN A 175 19.38 7.87 17.57
C ASN A 175 18.52 7.51 16.35
N LYS A 176 17.67 8.42 15.89
CA LYS A 176 16.94 8.26 14.63
C LYS A 176 17.79 8.74 13.46
N ILE A 177 17.98 7.89 12.46
CA ILE A 177 18.71 8.19 11.22
C ILE A 177 17.71 8.36 10.09
N LYS A 178 17.79 9.48 9.38
CA LYS A 178 16.99 9.72 8.17
C LYS A 178 17.53 8.89 7.01
N VAL A 179 16.71 7.99 6.48
CA VAL A 179 17.08 7.08 5.38
C VAL A 179 16.37 7.43 4.06
N PHE A 180 15.29 8.21 4.16
CA PHE A 180 14.47 8.62 3.05
C PHE A 180 14.13 10.10 3.17
N SER A 181 14.22 10.84 2.06
CA SER A 181 13.91 12.27 2.00
C SER A 181 12.78 12.61 1.04
N GLY A 182 11.92 11.64 0.76
CA GLY A 182 10.60 11.92 0.23
C GLY A 182 10.30 11.38 -1.17
N LEU A 183 9.01 11.42 -1.47
CA LEU A 183 8.46 11.26 -2.81
C LEU A 183 8.43 12.64 -3.46
N LYS A 184 9.08 12.79 -4.61
CA LYS A 184 9.09 14.03 -5.39
C LYS A 184 8.36 13.82 -6.70
N ALA A 185 7.71 14.87 -7.17
CA ALA A 185 6.91 14.83 -8.38
C ALA A 185 7.16 16.10 -9.20
N GLU A 186 7.53 15.92 -10.46
CA GLU A 186 7.68 17.01 -11.42
C GLU A 186 6.76 16.76 -12.61
N ILE A 187 5.91 17.72 -12.93
CA ILE A 187 5.03 17.68 -14.10
C ILE A 187 5.50 18.75 -15.08
N PHE A 188 5.61 18.36 -16.35
CA PHE A 188 5.95 19.25 -17.44
C PHE A 188 4.95 19.11 -18.58
N ILE A 189 4.43 20.24 -19.07
CA ILE A 189 3.55 20.31 -20.24
C ILE A 189 3.97 21.50 -21.10
N LYS A 190 4.26 21.25 -22.38
CA LYS A 190 4.59 22.29 -23.37
C LYS A 190 3.43 22.51 -24.34
N LEU A 191 2.66 23.58 -24.12
CA LEU A 191 1.50 23.94 -24.94
C LEU A 191 1.91 24.84 -26.10
N LEU A 192 1.61 24.40 -27.33
CA LEU A 192 1.72 25.18 -28.58
C LEU A 192 3.01 26.01 -28.75
N ASN A 193 4.13 25.58 -28.16
CA ASN A 193 5.42 26.30 -28.08
C ASN A 193 5.40 27.67 -27.38
N LEU A 194 4.27 28.14 -26.87
CA LEU A 194 4.11 29.47 -26.27
C LEU A 194 4.10 29.42 -24.74
N ILE A 195 3.61 28.32 -24.15
CA ILE A 195 3.43 28.20 -22.71
C ILE A 195 4.07 26.91 -22.22
N ASN A 196 5.06 27.06 -21.32
CA ASN A 196 5.68 25.95 -20.62
C ASN A 196 5.14 25.91 -19.19
N ILE A 197 4.39 24.86 -18.86
CA ILE A 197 3.94 24.59 -17.50
C ILE A 197 4.94 23.61 -16.89
N ARG A 198 5.69 24.07 -15.89
CA ARG A 198 6.51 23.20 -15.03
C ARG A 198 6.02 23.34 -13.61
N LYS A 199 5.68 22.22 -12.98
CA LYS A 199 5.20 22.14 -11.60
C LYS A 199 6.02 21.09 -10.86
N SER A 200 6.38 21.40 -9.62
CA SER A 200 7.04 20.51 -8.67
C SER A 200 6.11 20.21 -7.49
N GLU A 201 6.53 19.36 -6.55
CA GLU A 201 5.78 19.14 -5.31
C GLU A 201 5.55 20.42 -4.48
N LYS A 202 6.33 21.49 -4.71
CA LYS A 202 6.19 22.79 -4.05
C LYS A 202 5.09 23.65 -4.67
N ASP A 203 4.76 23.40 -5.93
CA ASP A 203 3.73 24.15 -6.66
C ASP A 203 2.33 23.53 -6.52
N ILE A 204 2.24 22.45 -5.73
CA ILE A 204 1.03 21.68 -5.47
C ILE A 204 0.71 21.80 -3.99
N SER A 205 -0.33 22.55 -3.66
CA SER A 205 -0.85 22.57 -2.29
C SER A 205 -1.83 21.43 -2.08
N THR A 206 -1.80 20.80 -0.92
CA THR A 206 -2.68 19.67 -0.60
C THR A 206 -3.61 20.01 0.56
N LYS A 207 -4.81 19.44 0.52
CA LYS A 207 -5.70 19.35 1.68
C LYS A 207 -5.85 17.89 2.09
N VAL A 208 -5.71 17.59 3.37
CA VAL A 208 -6.13 16.30 3.94
C VAL A 208 -7.64 16.26 3.95
N ALA A 209 -8.22 15.39 3.12
CA ALA A 209 -9.66 15.24 3.02
C ALA A 209 -10.20 14.25 4.07
N PHE A 210 -9.41 13.23 4.42
CA PHE A 210 -9.83 12.16 5.32
C PHE A 210 -8.63 11.42 5.92
N VAL A 211 -8.75 11.01 7.18
CA VAL A 211 -7.84 10.09 7.86
C VAL A 211 -8.68 9.08 8.65
N LYS A 212 -8.42 7.79 8.46
CA LYS A 212 -8.99 6.71 9.29
C LYS A 212 -7.87 5.78 9.72
N GLY A 213 -7.71 5.60 11.02
CA GLY A 213 -6.84 4.57 11.57
C GLY A 213 -7.65 3.38 12.06
N GLY A 214 -7.05 2.20 12.05
CA GLY A 214 -7.64 1.02 12.65
C GLY A 214 -6.60 -0.08 12.89
N PRO A 215 -7.04 -1.28 13.33
CA PRO A 215 -6.14 -2.34 13.79
C PRO A 215 -5.30 -2.95 12.67
N VAL A 216 -5.65 -2.68 11.40
CA VAL A 216 -4.98 -3.26 10.24
C VAL A 216 -4.22 -2.21 9.46
N ARG A 217 -4.85 -1.06 9.15
CA ARG A 217 -4.23 -0.01 8.34
C ARG A 217 -4.69 1.39 8.71
N ILE A 218 -3.88 2.36 8.29
CA ILE A 218 -4.26 3.77 8.25
C ILE A 218 -4.56 4.14 6.80
N ILE A 219 -5.67 4.83 6.56
CA ILE A 219 -6.03 5.45 5.29
C ILE A 219 -5.89 6.94 5.43
N ARG A 220 -5.17 7.57 4.50
CA ARG A 220 -5.03 9.01 4.39
C ARG A 220 -5.37 9.44 2.98
N VAL A 221 -6.41 10.27 2.83
CA VAL A 221 -6.87 10.80 1.55
C VAL A 221 -6.44 12.26 1.43
N LEU A 222 -5.72 12.54 0.36
CA LEU A 222 -5.23 13.86 0.00
C LEU A 222 -5.92 14.34 -1.27
N GLN A 223 -6.23 15.62 -1.29
CA GLN A 223 -6.71 16.33 -2.46
C GLN A 223 -5.69 17.39 -2.84
N PRO A 224 -4.82 17.12 -3.83
CA PRO A 224 -3.89 18.10 -4.33
C PRO A 224 -4.58 19.13 -5.22
N TYR A 225 -4.09 20.36 -5.15
CA TYR A 225 -4.53 21.50 -5.94
C TYR A 225 -3.34 22.09 -6.67
N ALA A 226 -3.48 22.32 -7.98
CA ALA A 226 -2.51 23.10 -8.74
C ALA A 226 -2.96 24.55 -8.80
N ASP A 227 -1.99 25.44 -8.62
CA ASP A 227 -2.16 26.87 -8.92
C ASP A 227 -2.00 27.07 -10.43
N ILE A 228 -3.04 27.57 -11.09
CA ILE A 228 -3.05 27.86 -12.52
C ILE A 228 -2.84 29.35 -12.84
N GLY A 229 -2.50 30.18 -11.83
CA GLY A 229 -2.30 31.62 -11.95
C GLY A 229 -3.42 32.42 -11.26
N PHE A 230 -3.13 33.68 -10.90
CA PHE A 230 -4.05 34.60 -10.20
C PHE A 230 -4.61 34.07 -8.87
N GLY A 231 -3.90 33.14 -8.21
CA GLY A 231 -4.33 32.53 -6.95
C GLY A 231 -5.46 31.50 -7.09
N ILE A 232 -5.85 31.14 -8.31
CA ILE A 232 -6.90 30.16 -8.57
C ILE A 232 -6.32 28.76 -8.42
N LYS A 233 -6.82 28.03 -7.42
CA LYS A 233 -6.47 26.63 -7.12
C LYS A 233 -7.56 25.71 -7.63
N ILE A 234 -7.20 24.77 -8.51
CA ILE A 234 -8.14 23.75 -9.00
C ILE A 234 -7.72 22.40 -8.43
N PRO A 235 -8.64 21.58 -7.89
CA PRO A 235 -8.32 20.21 -7.49
C PRO A 235 -7.85 19.44 -8.73
N THR A 236 -6.61 18.97 -8.69
CA THR A 236 -5.97 18.34 -9.85
C THR A 236 -5.84 16.85 -9.72
N SER A 237 -6.08 16.25 -8.56
CA SER A 237 -5.97 14.81 -8.37
C SER A 237 -6.61 14.36 -7.06
N LYS A 238 -6.65 13.05 -6.87
CA LYS A 238 -6.91 12.40 -5.58
C LYS A 238 -5.76 11.44 -5.32
N VAL A 239 -5.16 11.56 -4.13
CA VAL A 239 -4.07 10.68 -3.68
C VAL A 239 -4.55 9.95 -2.44
N ILE A 240 -4.45 8.63 -2.43
CA ILE A 240 -4.88 7.79 -1.31
C ILE A 240 -3.67 7.00 -0.84
N SER A 241 -3.26 7.23 0.40
CA SER A 241 -2.20 6.49 1.06
C SER A 241 -2.80 5.46 2.00
N TYR A 242 -2.48 4.20 1.77
CA TYR A 242 -2.77 3.09 2.66
C TYR A 242 -1.47 2.70 3.36
N ILE A 243 -1.44 2.84 4.68
CA ILE A 243 -0.25 2.63 5.49
C ILE A 243 -0.50 1.43 6.39
N TYR A 244 0.32 0.41 6.23
CA TYR A 244 0.28 -0.87 6.93
C TYR A 244 1.55 -1.02 7.77
N GLU A 245 1.63 -2.05 8.63
CA GLU A 245 2.87 -2.36 9.34
C GLU A 245 3.98 -2.69 8.33
N GLY A 246 5.11 -1.97 8.36
CA GLY A 246 6.23 -2.21 7.44
C GLY A 246 6.02 -1.73 5.99
N PHE A 247 4.81 -1.37 5.60
CA PHE A 247 4.41 -1.21 4.20
C PHE A 247 3.58 0.06 3.95
N THR A 248 3.75 0.70 2.80
CA THR A 248 2.91 1.82 2.36
C THR A 248 2.57 1.68 0.87
N TYR A 249 1.30 1.93 0.57
CA TYR A 249 0.73 1.87 -0.75
C TYR A 249 0.07 3.21 -1.08
N VAL A 250 0.47 3.83 -2.19
CA VAL A 250 -0.04 5.15 -2.60
C VAL A 250 -0.68 5.06 -3.97
N GLU A 251 -2.00 5.20 -4.02
CA GLU A 251 -2.76 5.35 -5.25
C GLU A 251 -2.84 6.82 -5.66
N ASN A 252 -2.58 7.08 -6.94
CA ASN A 252 -2.70 8.41 -7.53
C ASN A 252 -3.68 8.37 -8.70
N THR A 253 -4.60 9.33 -8.72
CA THR A 253 -5.49 9.55 -9.87
C THR A 253 -5.09 10.84 -10.58
N VAL A 254 -4.66 10.73 -11.83
CA VAL A 254 -4.32 11.85 -12.71
C VAL A 254 -5.46 12.09 -13.71
N PRO A 255 -6.19 13.20 -13.60
CA PRO A 255 -7.17 13.61 -14.58
C PRO A 255 -6.47 14.21 -15.81
N ILE A 256 -6.78 13.67 -16.98
CA ILE A 256 -6.38 14.19 -18.28
C ILE A 256 -7.64 14.84 -18.90
N PRO A 257 -7.74 16.19 -18.92
CA PRO A 257 -8.99 16.89 -19.26
C PRO A 257 -9.34 16.83 -20.75
N PHE A 258 -8.35 16.65 -21.62
CA PHE A 258 -8.47 16.51 -23.07
C PHE A 258 -7.25 15.74 -23.61
N ASN A 259 -7.32 15.29 -24.86
CA ASN A 259 -6.19 14.62 -25.49
C ASN A 259 -5.02 15.60 -25.68
N LEU A 260 -3.93 15.41 -24.92
CA LEU A 260 -2.80 16.34 -24.90
C LEU A 260 -2.07 16.41 -26.25
N ARG A 261 -2.08 15.35 -27.08
CA ARG A 261 -1.49 15.37 -28.43
C ARG A 261 -2.05 16.47 -29.33
N ALA A 262 -3.30 16.88 -29.11
CA ALA A 262 -3.94 17.88 -29.95
C ALA A 262 -3.31 19.28 -29.78
N ILE A 263 -2.69 19.57 -28.62
CA ILE A 263 -2.21 20.92 -28.29
C ILE A 263 -0.80 20.96 -27.68
N SER A 264 -0.19 19.80 -27.41
CA SER A 264 1.13 19.68 -26.80
C SER A 264 2.05 18.83 -27.68
N ARG A 265 3.33 19.19 -27.69
CA ARG A 265 4.40 18.36 -28.29
C ARG A 265 5.14 17.52 -27.25
N SER A 266 4.98 17.83 -25.96
CA SER A 266 5.64 17.12 -24.86
C SER A 266 4.83 17.32 -23.58
N ALA A 267 4.45 16.22 -22.95
CA ALA A 267 3.81 16.21 -21.65
C ALA A 267 4.28 14.99 -20.86
N TYR A 268 4.91 15.21 -19.71
CA TYR A 268 5.41 14.12 -18.88
C TYR A 268 5.29 14.44 -17.38
N ALA A 269 5.32 13.37 -16.58
CA ALA A 269 5.47 13.47 -15.12
C ALA A 269 6.62 12.58 -14.66
N ASN A 270 7.56 13.14 -13.90
CA ASN A 270 8.58 12.38 -13.18
C ASN A 270 8.12 12.19 -11.74
N ILE A 271 8.11 10.95 -11.27
CA ILE A 271 7.78 10.61 -9.88
C ILE A 271 8.94 9.80 -9.33
N TYR A 272 9.59 10.28 -8.28
CA TYR A 272 10.82 9.66 -7.79
C TYR A 272 10.91 9.63 -6.26
N LEU A 273 11.53 8.58 -5.77
CA LEU A 273 11.82 8.25 -4.38
C LEU A 273 13.26 8.67 -4.08
N LYS A 274 13.48 9.51 -3.06
CA LYS A 274 14.81 9.98 -2.68
C LYS A 274 15.35 9.25 -1.44
N PHE A 275 16.37 8.44 -1.62
CA PHE A 275 17.06 7.67 -0.58
C PHE A 275 18.36 8.35 -0.15
N ILE A 276 18.72 8.18 1.13
CA ILE A 276 19.93 8.75 1.74
C ILE A 276 20.90 7.64 2.14
N ASN A 277 22.18 7.83 1.82
CA ASN A 277 23.28 6.88 2.04
C ASN A 277 23.00 5.44 1.52
N PRO A 278 22.48 5.26 0.29
CA PRO A 278 22.26 3.91 -0.24
C PRO A 278 23.60 3.27 -0.62
N LYS A 279 23.75 1.99 -0.33
CA LYS A 279 24.92 1.17 -0.66
C LYS A 279 24.77 0.43 -1.97
N ARG A 280 23.57 -0.08 -2.24
CA ARG A 280 23.31 -0.96 -3.39
C ARG A 280 21.91 -0.73 -3.94
N PHE A 281 21.77 -0.84 -5.25
CA PHE A 281 20.50 -0.90 -5.95
C PHE A 281 20.40 -2.24 -6.68
N ARG A 282 19.27 -2.91 -6.57
CA ARG A 282 18.94 -4.13 -7.30
C ARG A 282 17.59 -4.02 -7.98
N SER A 283 17.45 -4.69 -9.09
CA SER A 283 16.21 -4.82 -9.84
C SER A 283 16.21 -6.15 -10.59
N ARG A 284 15.28 -6.32 -11.54
CA ARG A 284 15.21 -7.55 -12.35
C ARG A 284 16.43 -7.72 -13.26
N LYS A 285 17.01 -6.65 -13.81
CA LYS A 285 18.13 -6.74 -14.75
C LYS A 285 19.43 -6.19 -14.19
N ASN A 286 19.38 -5.38 -13.14
CA ASN A 286 20.53 -4.65 -12.65
C ASN A 286 20.82 -4.92 -11.19
N ASP A 287 22.10 -4.97 -10.87
CA ASP A 287 22.64 -5.08 -9.52
C ASP A 287 23.88 -4.18 -9.42
N ILE A 288 23.76 -3.08 -8.69
CA ILE A 288 24.68 -1.94 -8.75
C ILE A 288 25.12 -1.57 -7.34
N GLU A 289 26.42 -1.61 -7.08
CA GLU A 289 27.01 -0.99 -5.88
C GLU A 289 27.17 0.52 -6.11
N LEU A 290 26.62 1.30 -5.19
CA LEU A 290 26.52 2.76 -5.30
C LEU A 290 27.69 3.49 -4.65
N GLN A 291 28.48 2.80 -3.83
CA GLN A 291 29.57 3.41 -3.06
C GLN A 291 30.77 3.88 -3.90
N ASN A 292 30.81 3.63 -5.23
CA ASN A 292 32.00 3.88 -6.05
C ASN A 292 31.76 4.56 -7.42
N LYS A 293 30.58 5.12 -7.72
CA LYS A 293 30.31 5.67 -9.06
C LYS A 293 29.69 7.07 -9.05
N SER A 294 30.57 8.07 -8.98
CA SER A 294 30.29 9.43 -9.44
C SER A 294 30.19 9.44 -10.97
N GLY A 295 28.96 9.44 -11.51
CA GLY A 295 28.70 9.88 -12.88
C GLY A 295 28.29 8.83 -13.92
N ASP A 296 28.18 7.54 -13.56
CA ASP A 296 27.65 6.56 -14.51
C ASP A 296 26.14 6.74 -14.67
N LYS A 297 25.70 6.93 -15.92
CA LYS A 297 24.28 6.84 -16.28
C LYS A 297 23.81 5.43 -15.94
N PRO A 298 22.85 5.28 -15.03
CA PRO A 298 22.28 3.98 -14.74
C PRO A 298 21.56 3.45 -15.98
N PRO A 299 21.53 2.13 -16.15
CA PRO A 299 21.03 1.47 -17.34
C PRO A 299 19.56 1.81 -17.62
N GLU A 300 19.25 2.06 -18.89
CA GLU A 300 17.88 2.23 -19.36
C GLU A 300 17.15 0.88 -19.27
N GLU A 301 16.04 0.86 -18.55
CA GLU A 301 15.12 -0.27 -18.51
C GLU A 301 13.75 0.21 -18.98
N ASP A 302 13.31 -0.32 -20.12
CA ASP A 302 12.04 0.06 -20.76
C ASP A 302 10.80 -0.31 -19.92
N TRP A 303 10.92 -1.28 -18.99
CA TRP A 303 9.78 -1.80 -18.22
C TRP A 303 10.22 -2.24 -16.81
N HIS A 304 10.27 -1.29 -15.88
CA HIS A 304 10.43 -1.62 -14.46
C HIS A 304 9.09 -1.84 -13.78
N MET A 305 8.93 -3.03 -13.19
CA MET A 305 7.85 -3.29 -12.23
C MET A 305 8.30 -3.01 -10.81
N TRP A 306 9.56 -3.28 -10.44
CA TRP A 306 10.07 -3.10 -9.08
C TRP A 306 11.57 -2.77 -9.01
N GLY A 307 12.01 -2.28 -7.85
CA GLY A 307 13.42 -2.12 -7.47
C GLY A 307 13.62 -2.31 -5.96
N TYR A 308 14.86 -2.57 -5.58
CA TYR A 308 15.33 -2.80 -4.21
C TYR A 308 16.55 -1.94 -3.95
N ILE A 309 16.58 -1.27 -2.81
CA ILE A 309 17.69 -0.42 -2.40
C ILE A 309 18.09 -0.84 -1.00
N GLU A 310 19.39 -0.96 -0.78
CA GLU A 310 19.97 -1.35 0.49
C GLU A 310 20.92 -0.25 0.94
N GLY A 311 20.72 0.22 2.17
CA GLY A 311 21.67 1.02 2.94
C GLY A 311 22.39 0.17 3.98
N GLU A 312 23.06 0.78 4.95
CA GLU A 312 23.84 0.01 5.94
C GLU A 312 22.96 -0.82 6.88
N ARG A 313 21.79 -0.29 7.24
CA ARG A 313 20.91 -0.82 8.30
C ARG A 313 19.44 -0.85 7.87
N TRP A 314 19.18 -0.61 6.59
CA TRP A 314 17.85 -0.49 6.06
C TRP A 314 17.82 -0.99 4.63
N SER A 315 16.69 -1.56 4.25
CA SER A 315 16.36 -1.83 2.87
C SER A 315 15.01 -1.27 2.54
N ALA A 316 14.83 -0.91 1.27
CA ALA A 316 13.56 -0.54 0.73
C ALA A 316 13.31 -1.28 -0.58
N ALA A 317 12.08 -1.77 -0.74
CA ALA A 317 11.61 -2.23 -2.03
C ALA A 317 10.48 -1.32 -2.49
N TYR A 318 10.43 -1.05 -3.79
CA TYR A 318 9.34 -0.30 -4.37
C TYR A 318 8.89 -0.98 -5.65
N PHE A 319 7.63 -0.78 -6.01
CA PHE A 319 7.09 -1.28 -7.27
C PHE A 319 5.96 -0.40 -7.77
N ILE A 320 5.69 -0.49 -9.07
CA ILE A 320 4.70 0.34 -9.74
C ILE A 320 3.65 -0.59 -10.35
N LYS A 321 2.43 -0.50 -9.82
CA LYS A 321 1.29 -1.23 -10.37
C LYS A 321 0.46 -0.27 -11.19
N GLU A 322 0.24 -0.66 -12.43
CA GLU A 322 -0.76 0.02 -13.24
C GLU A 322 -2.15 -0.52 -12.88
N ILE A 323 -3.07 0.39 -12.58
CA ILE A 323 -4.46 0.05 -12.22
C ILE A 323 -5.39 0.29 -13.41
N THR A 324 -4.99 1.16 -14.34
CA THR A 324 -5.71 1.44 -15.57
C THR A 324 -5.67 0.28 -16.56
N LYS A 325 -6.67 0.25 -17.45
CA LYS A 325 -6.69 -0.66 -18.60
C LYS A 325 -5.79 -0.19 -19.75
N ILE A 326 -5.33 1.06 -19.71
CA ILE A 326 -4.58 1.70 -20.80
C ILE A 326 -3.14 1.89 -20.33
N PRO A 327 -2.17 1.15 -20.92
CA PRO A 327 -0.75 1.25 -20.60
C PRO A 327 -0.25 2.68 -20.62
N ILE A 328 0.36 3.11 -19.52
CA ILE A 328 1.07 4.40 -19.47
C ILE A 328 2.51 4.16 -19.91
N GLU A 329 2.90 4.72 -21.05
CA GLU A 329 4.29 4.67 -21.51
C GLU A 329 5.19 5.33 -20.47
N ARG A 330 6.23 4.60 -20.07
CA ARG A 330 7.10 5.00 -18.98
C ARG A 330 8.53 4.52 -19.17
N SER A 331 9.47 5.29 -18.66
CA SER A 331 10.87 4.88 -18.53
C SER A 331 11.33 5.11 -17.11
N LEU A 332 12.36 4.38 -16.70
CA LEU A 332 12.88 4.54 -15.34
C LEU A 332 13.89 5.69 -15.27
N TYR A 333 13.77 6.44 -14.18
CA TYR A 333 14.60 7.58 -13.87
C TYR A 333 15.49 7.27 -12.69
N PHE A 334 16.76 7.63 -12.79
CA PHE A 334 17.70 7.56 -11.68
C PHE A 334 18.58 8.80 -11.68
N ARG A 335 18.91 9.28 -10.48
CA ARG A 335 19.89 10.34 -10.27
C ARG A 335 20.65 10.08 -8.98
N SER A 336 21.97 10.02 -9.06
CA SER A 336 22.84 10.00 -7.88
C SER A 336 23.44 11.40 -7.68
N GLU A 337 23.30 11.96 -6.50
CA GLU A 337 23.88 13.25 -6.13
C GLU A 337 24.41 13.18 -4.70
N GLY A 338 25.74 13.29 -4.56
CA GLY A 338 26.43 13.15 -3.28
C GLY A 338 26.11 11.82 -2.62
N ASN A 339 25.47 11.87 -1.45
CA ASN A 339 25.06 10.71 -0.69
C ASN A 339 23.60 10.30 -0.91
N THR A 340 22.97 10.75 -2.00
CA THR A 340 21.56 10.47 -2.26
C THR A 340 21.35 9.76 -3.59
N LEU A 341 20.38 8.84 -3.61
CA LEU A 341 19.89 8.20 -4.83
C LEU A 341 18.41 8.54 -5.00
N GLU A 342 18.08 9.14 -6.13
CA GLU A 342 16.72 9.33 -6.59
C GLU A 342 16.39 8.21 -7.58
N VAL A 343 15.30 7.47 -7.34
CA VAL A 343 14.82 6.41 -8.24
C VAL A 343 13.34 6.59 -8.51
N GLY A 344 12.94 6.57 -9.77
CA GLY A 344 11.57 6.93 -10.13
C GLY A 344 11.14 6.50 -11.52
N VAL A 345 9.98 7.00 -11.94
CA VAL A 345 9.47 6.81 -13.28
C VAL A 345 9.22 8.14 -13.96
N HIS A 346 9.58 8.17 -15.24
CA HIS A 346 9.12 9.14 -16.20
C HIS A 346 7.85 8.60 -16.85
N LEU A 347 6.73 9.27 -16.70
CA LEU A 347 5.44 8.93 -17.30
C LEU A 347 5.19 9.85 -18.50
N ASN A 348 5.04 9.28 -19.69
CA ASN A 348 4.63 10.04 -20.86
C ASN A 348 3.12 10.24 -20.85
N LEU A 349 2.69 11.47 -20.53
CA LEU A 349 1.27 11.82 -20.44
C LEU A 349 0.66 12.15 -21.80
N LEU A 350 1.50 12.39 -22.82
CA LEU A 350 1.05 12.88 -24.12
C LEU A 350 0.02 11.95 -24.77
N ASN A 351 0.20 10.64 -24.59
CA ASN A 351 -0.56 9.60 -25.27
C ASN A 351 -1.81 9.16 -24.51
N LEU A 352 -2.04 9.70 -23.31
CA LEU A 352 -3.18 9.31 -22.49
C LEU A 352 -4.47 9.93 -23.04
N PRO A 353 -5.55 9.13 -23.20
CA PRO A 353 -6.83 9.68 -23.61
C PRO A 353 -7.43 10.56 -22.51
N LYS A 354 -8.42 11.36 -22.88
CA LYS A 354 -9.22 12.11 -21.91
C LYS A 354 -9.83 11.16 -20.86
N GLY A 355 -9.70 11.49 -19.58
CA GLY A 355 -10.28 10.71 -18.48
C GLY A 355 -9.41 10.69 -17.24
N ASN A 356 -9.81 9.86 -16.27
CA ASN A 356 -9.06 9.65 -15.03
C ASN A 356 -8.16 8.43 -15.17
N HIS A 357 -6.85 8.64 -15.00
CA HIS A 357 -5.85 7.58 -15.08
C HIS A 357 -5.29 7.31 -13.69
N LYS A 358 -5.36 6.05 -13.27
CA LYS A 358 -4.90 5.59 -11.97
C LYS A 358 -3.59 4.81 -12.10
N PHE A 359 -2.59 5.23 -11.35
CA PHE A 359 -1.39 4.44 -11.13
C PHE A 359 -1.14 4.37 -9.63
N ALA A 360 -0.40 3.35 -9.22
CA ALA A 360 0.00 3.28 -7.84
C ALA A 360 1.47 2.94 -7.66
N LEU A 361 2.05 3.61 -6.68
CA LEU A 361 3.41 3.42 -6.22
C LEU A 361 3.37 2.73 -4.86
N TYR A 362 4.15 1.69 -4.73
CA TYR A 362 4.27 0.90 -3.53
C TYR A 362 5.67 1.05 -2.96
N GLY A 363 5.78 1.12 -1.63
CA GLY A 363 7.05 1.18 -0.93
C GLY A 363 7.01 0.36 0.34
N PHE A 364 8.02 -0.48 0.52
CA PHE A 364 8.32 -1.18 1.76
C PHE A 364 9.64 -0.67 2.30
N PHE A 365 9.71 -0.47 3.62
CA PHE A 365 10.98 -0.31 4.31
C PHE A 365 11.10 -1.44 5.33
N PHE A 366 12.22 -2.13 5.34
CA PHE A 366 12.41 -3.33 6.14
C PHE A 366 13.89 -3.49 6.51
N PRO A 367 14.23 -4.39 7.46
CA PRO A 367 15.62 -4.69 7.80
C PRO A 367 16.42 -5.15 6.56
N PRO A 368 17.75 -5.00 6.54
CA PRO A 368 18.56 -5.39 5.39
C PRO A 368 18.45 -6.89 5.08
N GLY A 369 18.64 -7.27 3.80
CA GLY A 369 18.74 -8.67 3.37
C GLY A 369 17.45 -9.36 2.91
N GLU A 370 16.28 -8.73 3.00
CA GLU A 370 14.98 -9.40 2.72
C GLU A 370 14.50 -9.22 1.26
N LEU A 371 15.41 -9.28 0.28
CA LEU A 371 15.09 -9.07 -1.14
C LEU A 371 14.08 -10.10 -1.68
N GLU A 372 14.25 -11.38 -1.35
CA GLU A 372 13.40 -12.45 -1.88
C GLU A 372 11.95 -12.31 -1.39
N LYS A 373 11.78 -11.85 -0.15
CA LYS A 373 10.48 -11.50 0.43
C LYS A 373 9.80 -10.37 -0.33
N ALA A 374 10.56 -9.34 -0.70
CA ALA A 374 10.04 -8.24 -1.52
C ALA A 374 9.63 -8.71 -2.93
N LYS A 375 10.44 -9.58 -3.57
CA LYS A 375 10.10 -10.16 -4.88
C LYS A 375 8.81 -10.98 -4.83
N LYS A 376 8.64 -11.83 -3.81
CA LYS A 376 7.44 -12.65 -3.62
C LYS A 376 6.17 -11.79 -3.60
N PHE A 377 6.19 -10.66 -2.89
CA PHE A 377 5.05 -9.73 -2.86
C PHE A 377 4.65 -9.22 -4.24
N VAL A 378 5.64 -8.86 -5.06
CA VAL A 378 5.42 -8.23 -6.37
C VAL A 378 5.07 -9.25 -7.44
N GLU A 379 5.81 -10.34 -7.51
CA GLU A 379 5.79 -11.26 -8.66
C GLU A 379 4.75 -12.38 -8.49
N ASN A 380 4.41 -12.72 -7.24
CA ASN A 380 3.56 -13.86 -6.92
C ASN A 380 2.36 -13.45 -6.04
N PRO A 381 1.44 -12.56 -6.47
CA PRO A 381 0.34 -12.13 -5.61
C PRO A 381 -0.54 -13.31 -5.17
N LEU A 382 -1.00 -13.28 -3.91
CA LEU A 382 -1.92 -14.28 -3.36
C LEU A 382 -3.23 -14.31 -4.16
N LYS A 383 -3.68 -15.52 -4.51
CA LYS A 383 -5.01 -15.74 -5.05
C LYS A 383 -5.97 -16.00 -3.91
N THR A 384 -7.03 -15.21 -3.85
CA THR A 384 -8.10 -15.38 -2.87
C THR A 384 -9.31 -16.02 -3.54
N LYS A 385 -9.71 -17.19 -3.04
CA LYS A 385 -10.97 -17.85 -3.38
C LYS A 385 -11.86 -17.87 -2.14
N ILE A 386 -13.16 -17.62 -2.35
CA ILE A 386 -14.14 -17.51 -1.28
C ILE A 386 -15.29 -18.44 -1.64
N ILE A 387 -15.72 -19.26 -0.69
CA ILE A 387 -16.85 -20.16 -0.83
C ILE A 387 -17.77 -20.04 0.38
N LYS A 388 -19.08 -20.04 0.15
CA LYS A 388 -20.07 -20.13 1.22
C LYS A 388 -20.13 -21.57 1.71
N ILE A 389 -20.03 -21.77 3.02
CA ILE A 389 -20.11 -23.10 3.65
C ILE A 389 -21.29 -23.25 4.60
N LYS A 390 -21.95 -22.13 4.95
CA LYS A 390 -23.27 -22.08 5.59
C LYS A 390 -24.01 -20.85 5.12
#